data_AF-A0A855K9D6-F1
#
_entry.id   AF-A0A855K9D6-F1
#
_cell.length_a   1.000
_cell.length_b   1.000
_cell.length_c   1.000
_cell.angle_alpha   90.00
_cell.angle_beta   90.00
_cell.angle_gamma   90.00
#
_symmetry.space_group_name_H-M   'P 1'
#
loop_
_entity.id
_entity.type
_entity.pdbx_description
1 polymer ?
#
loop_
_entity_poly.entity_id
_entity_poly.type
_entity_poly.pdbx_seq_one_letter_code
_entity_poly.pdbx_strand_id
1 'polypeptide(L)'
;KWVRDNIAAFGGDPARVMVFGQSGGGAKIATMLGMPAARGLFHRAATMSGQQVTASGPLNATARTRAYLARLGVDTRELSPLLA
;
A
#
# COMPACT_ATOMS: atom_id res chain seq x y z
N LYS A 1 8.62 3.78 7.67
CA LYS A 1 9.89 3.34 8.30
C LYS A 1 10.94 4.42 8.11
N TRP A 2 11.45 4.60 6.88
CA TRP A 2 12.48 5.61 6.58
C TRP A 2 12.25 6.97 7.23
N VAL A 3 11.07 7.58 7.09
CA VAL A 3 10.78 8.88 7.73
C VAL A 3 10.98 8.81 9.25
N ARG A 4 10.33 7.89 9.97
CA ARG A 4 10.53 7.71 11.43
C ARG A 4 12.01 7.53 11.78
N ASP A 5 12.75 6.77 10.99
CA ASP A 5 14.14 6.42 11.31
C ASP A 5 15.12 7.56 11.01
N ASN A 6 14.77 8.50 10.13
CA ASN A 6 15.72 9.49 9.60
C ASN A 6 15.31 10.95 9.83
N ILE A 7 14.04 11.23 10.16
CA ILE A 7 13.55 12.63 10.17
C ILE A 7 14.24 13.52 11.23
N ALA A 8 14.83 12.92 12.27
CA ALA A 8 15.64 13.64 13.26
C ALA A 8 16.84 14.36 12.63
N ALA A 9 17.47 13.77 11.60
CA ALA A 9 18.58 14.40 10.87
C ALA A 9 18.14 15.65 10.08
N PHE A 10 16.84 15.82 9.85
CA PHE A 10 16.24 16.96 9.16
C PHE A 10 15.54 17.92 10.15
N GLY A 11 15.75 17.75 11.46
CA GLY A 11 15.12 18.57 12.50
C GLY A 11 13.67 18.22 12.83
N GLY A 12 13.14 17.11 12.31
CA GLY A 12 11.80 16.65 12.67
C GLY A 12 11.80 15.69 13.86
N ASP A 13 10.63 15.50 14.46
CA ASP A 13 10.44 14.63 15.62
C ASP A 13 9.89 13.25 15.17
N PRO A 14 10.64 12.16 15.35
CA PRO A 14 10.18 10.81 14.98
C PRO A 14 8.94 10.37 15.78
N ALA A 15 8.71 10.92 16.98
CA ALA A 15 7.54 10.67 17.82
C ALA A 15 6.30 11.50 17.40
N ARG A 16 6.40 12.31 16.34
CA ARG A 16 5.31 13.18 15.87
C ARG A 16 5.00 13.05 14.37
N VAL A 17 5.43 11.95 13.75
CA VAL A 17 5.13 11.67 12.34
C VAL A 17 3.62 11.60 12.09
N MET A 18 3.12 12.40 11.14
CA MET A 18 1.77 12.34 10.61
C MET A 18 1.79 11.87 9.16
N VAL A 19 0.87 10.99 8.80
CA VAL A 19 0.61 10.63 7.39
C VAL A 19 -0.74 11.17 6.95
N PHE A 20 -0.83 11.64 5.71
CA PHE A 20 -2.09 12.07 5.12
C PHE A 20 -2.15 11.67 3.65
N GLY A 21 -3.35 11.44 3.12
CA GLY A 21 -3.50 10.97 1.75
C GLY A 21 -4.94 10.98 1.25
N GLN A 22 -5.08 11.17 -0.07
CA GLN A 22 -6.34 11.25 -0.78
C GLN A 22 -6.59 10.02 -1.67
N SER A 23 -7.85 9.62 -1.85
CA SER A 23 -8.26 8.49 -2.70
C SER A 23 -7.47 7.22 -2.36
N GLY A 24 -6.71 6.68 -3.31
CA GLY A 24 -5.84 5.53 -3.08
C GLY A 24 -4.78 5.75 -1.98
N GLY A 25 -4.35 6.99 -1.75
CA GLY A 25 -3.48 7.34 -0.61
C GLY A 25 -4.20 7.22 0.74
N GLY A 26 -5.46 7.68 0.81
CA GLY A 26 -6.31 7.49 1.98
C GLY A 26 -6.53 6.01 2.29
N ALA A 27 -6.75 5.20 1.25
CA ALA A 27 -6.99 3.76 1.39
C ALA A 27 -5.74 3.02 1.91
N LYS A 28 -4.56 3.44 1.46
CA LYS A 28 -3.28 2.91 1.96
C LYS A 28 -3.09 3.26 3.44
N ILE A 29 -3.43 4.48 3.86
CA ILE A 29 -3.35 4.88 5.27
C ILE A 29 -4.33 4.07 6.13
N ALA A 30 -5.58 3.91 5.67
CA ALA A 30 -6.58 3.08 6.35
C ALA A 30 -6.09 1.63 6.50
N THR A 31 -5.49 1.06 5.45
CA THR A 31 -4.88 -0.27 5.49
C THR A 31 -3.74 -0.33 6.52
N MET A 32 -2.82 0.63 6.52
CA MET A 32 -1.69 0.66 7.45
C MET A 32 -2.12 0.79 8.91
N LEU A 33 -3.21 1.49 9.22
CA LEU A 33 -3.76 1.58 10.58
C LEU A 33 -4.11 0.19 11.15
N GLY A 34 -4.47 -0.78 10.31
CA GLY A 34 -4.76 -2.17 10.71
C GLY A 34 -3.58 -3.13 10.63
N MET A 35 -2.40 -2.70 10.17
CA MET A 35 -1.25 -3.60 9.96
C MET A 35 -0.30 -3.61 11.17
N PRO A 36 -0.01 -4.78 11.77
CA PRO A 36 0.99 -4.89 12.84
C PRO A 36 2.37 -4.33 12.44
N ALA A 37 2.76 -4.52 11.18
CA ALA A 37 4.04 -4.02 10.64
C ALA A 37 4.13 -2.48 10.58
N ALA A 38 3.00 -1.77 10.69
CA ALA A 38 2.94 -0.32 10.71
C ALA A 38 2.89 0.27 12.14
N ARG A 39 2.82 -0.58 13.17
CA ARG A 39 2.78 -0.13 14.57
C ARG A 39 3.99 0.74 14.91
N GLY A 40 3.74 1.94 15.42
CA GLY A 40 4.78 2.89 15.80
C GLY A 40 5.50 3.56 14.62
N LEU A 41 5.02 3.43 13.38
CA LEU A 41 5.61 4.14 12.23
C LEU A 41 5.12 5.59 12.08
N PHE A 42 3.92 5.88 12.57
CA PHE A 42 3.31 7.19 12.57
C PHE A 42 2.36 7.32 13.77
N HIS A 43 2.08 8.55 14.16
CA HIS A 43 1.35 8.90 15.38
C HIS A 43 -0.01 9.52 15.08
N ARG A 44 -0.15 10.11 13.88
CA ARG A 44 -1.37 10.77 13.42
C ARG A 44 -1.64 10.39 11.97
N ALA A 45 -2.91 10.32 11.60
CA ALA A 45 -3.34 9.96 10.26
C ALA A 45 -4.52 10.83 9.82
N ALA A 46 -4.55 11.23 8.55
CA ALA A 46 -5.72 11.81 7.90
C ALA A 46 -5.99 11.10 6.57
N THR A 47 -7.22 10.62 6.39
CA THR A 47 -7.67 9.97 5.16
C THR A 47 -8.68 10.86 4.46
N MET A 48 -8.48 11.12 3.17
CA MET A 48 -9.35 12.00 2.37
C MET A 48 -9.99 11.19 1.24
N SER A 49 -11.32 11.05 1.24
CA SER A 49 -12.09 10.36 0.18
C SER A 49 -11.52 8.98 -0.21
N GLY A 50 -11.16 8.17 0.79
CA GLY A 50 -10.43 6.91 0.61
C GLY A 50 -10.45 6.01 1.84
N GLN A 51 -11.55 5.94 2.60
CA GLN A 51 -11.59 5.22 3.88
C GLN A 51 -11.87 3.71 3.75
N GLN A 52 -11.35 3.06 2.70
CA GLN A 52 -11.52 1.63 2.53
C GLN A 52 -10.68 0.89 3.58
N VAL A 53 -11.35 0.23 4.52
CA VAL A 53 -10.71 -0.58 5.58
C VAL A 53 -10.19 -1.92 5.08
N THR A 54 -10.70 -2.40 3.94
CA THR A 54 -10.33 -3.70 3.38
C THR A 54 -9.64 -3.52 2.04
N ALA A 55 -8.40 -3.98 1.94
CA ALA A 55 -7.69 -4.08 0.66
C ALA A 55 -8.39 -5.10 -0.25
N SER A 56 -8.17 -4.99 -1.57
CA SER A 56 -8.53 -6.10 -2.47
C SER A 56 -7.71 -7.33 -2.07
N GLY A 57 -8.37 -8.30 -1.43
CA GLY A 57 -7.72 -9.51 -0.95
C GLY A 57 -7.16 -10.39 -2.07
N PRO A 58 -6.40 -11.45 -1.72
CA PRO A 58 -5.72 -12.31 -2.69
C PRO A 58 -6.63 -12.90 -3.77
N LEU A 59 -7.90 -13.16 -3.44
CA LEU A 59 -8.90 -13.66 -4.38
C LEU A 59 -9.13 -12.67 -5.54
N ASN A 60 -9.42 -11.41 -5.22
CA ASN A 60 -9.65 -10.36 -6.22
C ASN A 60 -8.37 -10.03 -6.99
N ALA A 61 -7.22 -10.05 -6.32
CA ALA A 61 -5.93 -9.86 -6.98
C ALA A 61 -5.67 -10.97 -8.01
N THR A 62 -5.85 -12.24 -7.63
CA THR A 62 -5.68 -13.40 -8.52
C THR A 62 -6.63 -13.34 -9.71
N ALA A 63 -7.90 -13.03 -9.47
CA ALA A 63 -8.90 -12.91 -10.54
C ALA A 63 -8.52 -11.83 -11.57
N ARG A 64 -8.08 -10.66 -11.09
CA ARG A 64 -7.62 -9.56 -11.96
C ARG A 64 -6.37 -9.95 -12.75
N THR A 65 -5.39 -10.58 -12.12
CA THR A 65 -4.18 -11.06 -12.79
C THR A 65 -4.50 -12.08 -13.88
N ARG A 66 -5.37 -13.07 -13.60
CA ARG A 66 -5.78 -14.06 -14.60
C ARG A 66 -6.48 -13.43 -15.80
N ALA A 67 -7.38 -12.47 -15.56
CA ALA A 67 -8.06 -11.75 -16.64
C ALA A 67 -7.07 -10.93 -17.49
N TYR A 68 -6.08 -10.31 -16.86
CA TYR A 68 -5.02 -9.56 -17.56
C TYR A 68 -4.16 -10.48 -18.43
N LEU A 69 -3.69 -11.61 -17.89
CA LEU A 69 -2.87 -12.58 -18.64
C LEU A 69 -3.64 -13.19 -19.82
N ALA A 70 -4.91 -13.53 -19.63
CA ALA A 70 -5.76 -14.01 -20.72
C ALA A 70 -5.88 -12.98 -21.86
N ARG A 71 -5.98 -11.69 -21.53
CA ARG A 71 -6.04 -10.61 -22.54
C ARG A 71 -4.74 -10.45 -23.32
N LEU A 72 -3.61 -10.81 -22.72
CA LEU A 72 -2.29 -10.81 -23.35
C LEU A 72 -1.96 -12.13 -24.08
N GLY A 73 -2.80 -13.17 -23.94
CA GLY A 73 -2.52 -14.49 -24.50
C GLY A 73 -1.39 -15.24 -23.78
N VAL A 74 -1.10 -14.89 -22.52
CA VAL A 74 -0.02 -15.50 -21.72
C VAL A 74 -0.60 -16.59 -20.82
N ASP A 75 -0.05 -17.82 -20.90
CA ASP A 75 -0.41 -18.91 -19.98
C ASP A 75 0.11 -18.57 -18.57
N THR A 76 -0.72 -18.80 -17.55
CA THR A 76 -0.37 -18.50 -16.16
C THR A 76 0.83 -19.30 -15.62
N ARG A 77 1.24 -20.37 -16.32
CA ARG A 77 2.39 -21.22 -16.01
C ARG A 77 3.64 -20.83 -16.81
N GLU A 78 3.48 -20.09 -17.90
CA GLU A 78 4.57 -19.67 -18.79
C GLU A 78 4.60 -18.14 -18.89
N LEU A 79 5.25 -17.50 -17.91
CA LEU A 79 5.30 -16.03 -17.79
C LEU A 79 6.53 -15.40 -18.46
N SER A 80 7.38 -16.20 -19.11
CA SER A 80 8.55 -15.71 -19.86
C SER A 80 8.22 -14.60 -20.87
N PRO A 81 7.04 -14.54 -21.53
CA PRO A 81 6.71 -13.43 -22.43
C PRO A 81 6.55 -12.06 -21.74
N LEU A 82 6.41 -12.00 -20.40
CA LEU A 82 6.28 -10.74 -19.64
C LEU A 82 7.62 -10.14 -19.21
N LEU A 83 8.71 -10.91 -19.36
CA LEU A 83 10.04 -10.54 -18.90
C LEU A 83 10.96 -10.03 -20.02
N ALA A 84 10.45 -10.02 -21.25
CA ALA A 84 11.08 -9.41 -22.42
C ALA A 84 10.76 -7.91 -22.47
#